data_AF-A0A349J9B8-F1
#
_entry.id   AF-A0A349J9B8-F1
#
_cell.length_a   1.000
_cell.length_b   1.000
_cell.length_c   1.000
_cell.angle_alpha   90.00
_cell.angle_beta   90.00
_cell.angle_gamma   90.00
#
_symmetry.space_group_name_H-M   'P 1'
#
loop_
_entity.id
_entity.type
_entity.pdbx_description
1 polymer ?
#
loop_
_entity_poly.entity_id
_entity_poly.type
_entity_poly.pdbx_seq_one_letter_code
_entity_poly.pdbx_strand_id
1 'polypeptide(L)'
;TLRFTFPFTVPEKSFGGIVAFISEHFRNHGDAALDVFAAQEVELFRVDGHRIGIRAAVSLAPFDLGVFQRFSMSTRPSDVPGIDEVVVEIVRTSGTPRTWMRGNRTFIADLREQFLLWRSLPAEAVAHYQAEAERLIGEADGGQHAG
;
A
#
# COMPACT_ATOMS: atom_id res chain seq x y z
N THR A 1 -10.44 -11.48 -7.57
CA THR A 1 -9.86 -10.82 -6.39
C THR A 1 -8.83 -11.72 -5.76
N LEU A 2 -7.75 -11.15 -5.24
CA LEU A 2 -6.76 -11.79 -4.39
C LEU A 2 -6.79 -11.06 -3.04
N ARG A 3 -6.92 -11.80 -1.94
CA ARG A 3 -6.92 -11.24 -0.59
C ARG A 3 -6.07 -12.13 0.29
N PHE A 4 -5.17 -11.53 1.05
CA PHE A 4 -4.24 -12.26 1.89
C PHE A 4 -3.73 -11.39 3.04
N THR A 5 -3.35 -12.05 4.13
CA THR A 5 -2.62 -11.43 5.22
C THR A 5 -1.14 -11.47 4.87
N PHE A 6 -0.48 -10.32 4.91
CA PHE A 6 0.97 -10.26 4.74
C PHE A 6 1.63 -10.97 5.93
N PRO A 7 2.71 -11.76 5.75
CA PRO A 7 3.27 -12.60 6.81
C PRO A 7 4.13 -11.77 7.78
N PHE A 8 3.57 -10.67 8.26
CA PHE A 8 4.20 -9.68 9.10
C PHE A 8 3.13 -9.02 9.96
N THR A 9 3.45 -8.85 11.24
CA THR A 9 2.66 -8.06 12.16
C THR A 9 3.35 -6.73 12.45
N VAL A 10 2.57 -5.74 12.85
CA VAL A 10 3.04 -4.38 13.13
C VAL A 10 2.41 -3.87 14.42
N PRO A 11 3.11 -3.06 15.23
CA PRO A 11 2.44 -2.33 16.30
C PRO A 11 1.35 -1.44 15.70
N GLU A 12 0.17 -1.41 16.31
CA GLU A 12 -0.98 -0.62 15.83
C GLU A 12 -0.60 0.84 15.53
N LYS A 13 0.17 1.45 16.44
CA LYS A 13 0.63 2.84 16.34
C LYS A 13 1.67 3.09 15.23
N SER A 14 2.31 2.05 14.72
CA SER A 14 3.37 2.18 13.72
C SER A 14 2.85 2.14 12.29
N PHE A 15 1.60 1.72 12.08
CA PHE A 15 1.11 1.47 10.73
C PHE A 15 0.98 2.73 9.86
N GLY A 16 0.69 3.89 10.47
CA GLY A 16 0.65 5.16 9.75
C GLY A 16 1.94 5.46 8.99
N GLY A 17 3.10 5.31 9.63
CA GLY A 17 4.40 5.53 8.99
C GLY A 17 4.68 4.53 7.86
N ILE A 18 4.29 3.26 8.03
CA ILE A 18 4.40 2.25 6.96
C ILE A 18 3.56 2.67 5.76
N VAL A 19 2.34 3.15 5.98
CA VAL A 19 1.46 3.61 4.90
C VAL A 19 2.05 4.82 4.17
N ALA A 20 2.63 5.80 4.89
CA ALA A 20 3.30 6.93 4.26
C ALA A 20 4.51 6.49 3.42
N PHE A 21 5.34 5.59 3.94
CA PHE A 21 6.47 5.01 3.23
C PHE A 21 6.05 4.26 1.95
N ILE A 22 5.03 3.40 2.03
CA ILE A 22 4.50 2.68 0.86
C ILE A 22 3.84 3.65 -0.14
N SER A 23 3.17 4.70 0.35
CA SER A 23 2.60 5.75 -0.50
C SER A 23 3.68 6.47 -1.32
N GLU A 24 4.80 6.84 -0.69
CA GLU A 24 5.94 7.43 -1.40
C GLU A 24 6.48 6.48 -2.47
N HIS A 25 6.71 5.21 -2.13
CA HIS A 25 7.14 4.19 -3.09
C HIS A 25 6.20 4.10 -4.29
N PHE A 26 4.88 4.06 -4.06
CA PHE A 26 3.89 3.98 -5.13
C PHE A 26 3.87 5.24 -6.00
N ARG A 27 4.00 6.42 -5.40
CA ARG A 27 4.07 7.69 -6.16
C ARG A 27 5.32 7.79 -7.01
N ASN A 28 6.45 7.24 -6.54
CA ASN A 28 7.68 7.14 -7.31
C ASN A 28 7.54 6.18 -8.53
N HIS A 29 6.54 5.31 -8.52
CA HIS A 29 6.16 4.43 -9.64
C HIS A 29 5.03 5.03 -10.50
N GLY A 30 4.83 6.35 -10.50
CA GLY A 30 3.75 6.99 -11.27
C GLY A 30 3.93 6.97 -12.78
N ASP A 31 5.18 6.92 -13.25
CA ASP A 31 5.56 7.14 -14.65
C ASP A 31 6.59 6.10 -15.10
N ALA A 32 6.27 4.82 -14.93
CA ALA A 32 7.25 3.74 -15.09
C ALA A 32 7.06 2.99 -16.41
N ALA A 33 7.88 3.30 -17.42
CA ALA A 33 8.04 2.45 -18.61
C ALA A 33 8.96 1.23 -18.36
N LEU A 34 9.71 1.23 -17.23
CA LEU A 34 10.76 0.25 -16.95
C LEU A 34 10.59 -0.52 -15.63
N ASP A 35 9.64 -0.14 -14.76
CA ASP A 35 9.41 -0.87 -13.50
C ASP A 35 8.47 -2.07 -13.67
N VAL A 36 8.30 -2.82 -12.57
CA VAL A 36 7.44 -4.00 -12.51
C VAL A 36 5.95 -3.64 -12.37
N PHE A 37 5.64 -2.41 -11.96
CA PHE A 37 4.29 -1.84 -11.92
C PHE A 37 4.33 -0.31 -12.08
N ALA A 38 3.18 0.26 -12.38
CA ALA A 38 2.94 1.70 -12.27
C ALA A 38 1.72 1.94 -11.37
N ALA A 39 1.73 2.99 -10.56
CA ALA A 39 0.64 3.32 -9.64
C ALA A 39 0.13 4.75 -9.80
N GLN A 40 -1.19 4.90 -9.76
CA GLN A 40 -1.91 6.16 -9.85
C GLN A 40 -3.01 6.19 -8.80
N GLU A 41 -3.61 7.37 -8.58
CA GLU A 41 -4.70 7.54 -7.60
C GLU A 41 -4.31 7.00 -6.21
N VAL A 42 -3.06 7.28 -5.80
CA VAL A 42 -2.52 6.82 -4.51
C VAL A 42 -3.13 7.68 -3.41
N GLU A 43 -3.90 7.06 -2.53
CA GLU A 43 -4.68 7.75 -1.51
C GLU A 43 -4.63 7.00 -0.18
N LEU A 44 -4.54 7.77 0.90
CA LEU A 44 -4.71 7.27 2.26
C LEU A 44 -6.18 7.37 2.66
N PHE A 45 -6.64 6.45 3.49
CA PHE A 45 -8.01 6.47 4.02
C PHE A 45 -8.04 5.94 5.46
N ARG A 46 -9.10 6.29 6.20
CA ARG A 46 -9.36 5.73 7.53
C ARG A 46 -10.18 4.45 7.45
N VAL A 47 -9.81 3.48 8.27
CA VAL A 47 -10.52 2.22 8.53
C VAL A 47 -11.00 2.25 9.98
N ASP A 48 -12.30 1.99 10.18
CA ASP A 48 -12.92 1.92 11.51
C ASP A 48 -12.62 3.14 12.42
N GLY A 49 -12.49 4.32 11.81
CA GLY A 49 -12.29 5.61 12.49
C GLY A 49 -10.89 5.89 13.04
N HIS A 50 -9.97 4.92 13.09
CA HIS A 50 -8.63 5.11 13.69
C HIS A 50 -7.48 4.45 12.92
N ARG A 51 -7.69 3.28 12.32
CA ARG A 51 -6.68 2.63 11.48
C ARG A 51 -6.55 3.39 10.17
N ILE A 52 -5.36 3.33 9.59
CA ILE A 52 -5.07 3.96 8.31
C ILE A 52 -4.87 2.87 7.27
N GLY A 53 -5.27 3.14 6.04
CA GLY A 53 -5.03 2.29 4.89
C GLY A 53 -4.56 3.11 3.70
N ILE A 54 -4.12 2.40 2.66
CA ILE A 54 -3.73 2.96 1.37
C ILE A 54 -4.47 2.25 0.25
N ARG A 55 -4.90 2.99 -0.76
CA ARG A 55 -5.46 2.46 -2.00
C ARG A 55 -4.77 3.08 -3.20
N ALA A 56 -4.73 2.35 -4.31
CA ALA A 56 -4.17 2.82 -5.57
C ALA A 56 -4.76 2.07 -6.77
N ALA A 57 -4.80 2.75 -7.92
CA ALA A 57 -4.92 2.11 -9.22
C ALA A 57 -3.54 1.65 -9.69
N VAL A 58 -3.40 0.38 -10.05
CA VAL A 58 -2.11 -0.23 -10.41
C VAL A 58 -2.18 -0.86 -11.79
N SER A 59 -1.19 -0.55 -12.63
CA SER A 59 -0.90 -1.25 -13.89
C SER A 59 0.29 -2.17 -13.69
N LEU A 60 0.23 -3.40 -14.20
CA LEU A 60 1.30 -4.39 -14.05
C LEU A 60 2.09 -4.56 -15.34
N ALA A 61 3.42 -4.68 -15.23
CA ALA A 61 4.28 -4.99 -16.35
C ALA A 61 4.08 -6.44 -16.85
N PRO A 62 4.34 -6.71 -18.15
CA PRO A 62 4.62 -5.73 -19.20
C PRO A 62 3.34 -4.98 -19.61
N PHE A 63 3.45 -3.65 -19.74
CA PHE A 63 2.30 -2.74 -19.76
C PHE A 63 1.45 -2.83 -21.04
N ASP A 64 2.03 -3.30 -22.14
CA ASP A 64 1.34 -3.55 -23.41
C ASP A 64 0.25 -4.64 -23.28
N LEU A 65 0.29 -5.47 -22.24
CA LEU A 65 -0.73 -6.49 -21.98
C LEU A 65 -1.98 -5.95 -21.26
N GLY A 66 -2.02 -4.65 -20.92
CA GLY A 66 -3.23 -3.99 -20.40
C GLY A 66 -3.77 -4.58 -19.09
N VAL A 67 -2.87 -4.99 -18.19
CA VAL A 67 -3.23 -5.61 -16.91
C VAL A 67 -3.38 -4.53 -15.85
N PHE A 68 -4.62 -4.27 -15.45
CA PHE A 68 -4.97 -3.25 -14.47
C PHE A 68 -5.63 -3.88 -13.24
N GLN A 69 -5.41 -3.27 -12.08
CA GLN A 69 -6.00 -3.69 -10.81
C GLN A 69 -6.21 -2.51 -9.86
N ARG A 70 -7.11 -2.68 -8.89
CA ARG A 70 -7.18 -1.85 -7.69
C ARG A 70 -6.46 -2.56 -6.55
N PHE A 71 -5.58 -1.83 -5.87
CA PHE A 71 -4.88 -2.28 -4.69
C PHE A 71 -5.45 -1.58 -3.46
N SER A 72 -5.56 -2.30 -2.35
CA SER A 72 -5.82 -1.75 -1.03
C SER A 72 -5.01 -2.51 0.02
N MET A 73 -4.49 -1.77 0.99
CA MET A 73 -3.78 -2.33 2.14
C MET A 73 -4.19 -1.58 3.40
N SER A 74 -4.50 -2.34 4.45
CA SER A 74 -4.86 -1.81 5.76
C SER A 74 -4.39 -2.76 6.85
N THR A 75 -4.69 -2.46 8.11
CA THR A 75 -4.54 -3.43 9.21
C THR A 75 -5.86 -3.89 9.78
N ARG A 76 -5.81 -4.98 10.55
CA ARG A 76 -6.85 -5.44 11.47
C ARG A 76 -6.21 -5.94 12.78
N PRO A 77 -6.95 -5.97 13.90
CA PRO A 77 -6.45 -6.57 15.13
C PRO A 77 -5.98 -8.01 14.92
N SER A 78 -4.87 -8.38 15.55
CA SER A 78 -4.44 -9.77 15.71
C SER A 78 -4.92 -10.34 17.06
N ASP A 79 -4.58 -11.60 17.34
CA ASP A 79 -4.81 -12.23 18.65
C ASP A 79 -3.92 -11.63 19.76
N VAL A 80 -2.90 -10.82 19.40
CA VAL A 80 -2.01 -10.14 20.33
C VAL A 80 -2.44 -8.68 20.48
N PRO A 81 -2.82 -8.23 21.69
CA PRO A 81 -3.22 -6.84 21.92
C PRO A 81 -2.14 -5.82 21.52
N GLY A 82 -2.55 -4.77 20.81
CA GLY A 82 -1.66 -3.71 20.31
C GLY A 82 -0.81 -4.10 19.09
N ILE A 83 -1.00 -5.32 18.57
CA ILE A 83 -0.35 -5.82 17.37
C ILE A 83 -1.43 -6.08 16.32
N ASP A 84 -1.21 -5.52 15.15
CA ASP A 84 -2.09 -5.58 14.00
C ASP A 84 -1.51 -6.50 12.91
N GLU A 85 -2.39 -7.20 12.19
CA GLU A 85 -2.07 -7.91 10.96
C GLU A 85 -2.25 -6.99 9.76
N VAL A 86 -1.33 -7.04 8.79
CA VAL A 86 -1.46 -6.32 7.53
C VAL A 86 -2.30 -7.14 6.55
N VAL A 87 -3.38 -6.55 6.05
CA VAL A 87 -4.28 -7.17 5.07
C VAL A 87 -4.13 -6.47 3.74
N VAL A 88 -3.91 -7.25 2.68
CA VAL A 88 -3.84 -6.77 1.30
C VAL A 88 -5.00 -7.35 0.51
N GLU A 89 -5.68 -6.49 -0.25
CA GLU A 89 -6.72 -6.87 -1.20
C GLU A 89 -6.44 -6.25 -2.57
N ILE A 90 -6.49 -7.10 -3.60
CA ILE A 90 -6.19 -6.77 -4.99
C ILE A 90 -7.35 -7.24 -5.88
N VAL A 91 -7.97 -6.29 -6.59
CA VAL A 91 -9.09 -6.56 -7.50
C VAL A 91 -8.64 -6.30 -8.93
N ARG A 92 -8.55 -7.36 -9.75
CA ARG A 92 -8.31 -7.23 -11.20
C ARG A 92 -9.45 -6.44 -11.84
N THR A 93 -9.11 -5.39 -12.57
CA THR A 93 -10.07 -4.62 -13.37
C THR A 93 -9.96 -4.92 -14.86
N SER A 94 -8.79 -5.34 -15.33
CA SER A 94 -8.54 -5.71 -16.73
C SER A 94 -7.39 -6.73 -16.87
N GLY A 95 -7.24 -7.29 -18.08
CA GLY A 95 -6.23 -8.29 -18.40
C GLY A 95 -6.68 -9.72 -18.10
N THR A 96 -5.99 -10.70 -18.69
CA THR A 96 -6.34 -12.11 -18.49
C THR A 96 -5.99 -12.57 -17.07
N PRO A 97 -6.74 -13.53 -16.48
CA PRO A 97 -6.42 -14.07 -15.16
C PRO A 97 -4.99 -14.62 -15.03
N ARG A 98 -4.48 -15.26 -16.09
CA ARG A 98 -3.15 -15.87 -16.11
C ARG A 98 -2.06 -14.80 -16.07
N THR A 99 -2.15 -13.77 -16.91
CA THR A 99 -1.18 -12.67 -16.93
C THR A 99 -1.23 -11.89 -15.62
N TRP A 100 -2.43 -11.60 -15.13
CA TRP A 100 -2.64 -10.91 -13.85
C TRP A 100 -2.03 -11.66 -12.68
N MET A 101 -2.22 -12.97 -12.59
CA MET A 101 -1.63 -13.79 -11.52
C MET A 101 -0.10 -13.79 -11.58
N ARG A 102 0.50 -13.81 -12.78
CA ARG A 102 1.95 -13.74 -12.97
C ARG A 102 2.50 -12.38 -12.54
N GLY A 103 1.89 -11.28 -12.98
CA GLY A 103 2.31 -9.92 -12.61
C GLY A 103 2.20 -9.68 -11.11
N ASN A 104 1.15 -10.22 -10.46
CA ASN A 104 1.01 -10.12 -9.00
C ASN A 104 2.14 -10.80 -8.23
N ARG A 105 2.82 -11.82 -8.77
CA ARG A 105 3.98 -12.41 -8.08
C ARG A 105 5.11 -11.39 -7.93
N THR A 106 5.39 -10.64 -9.00
CA THR A 106 6.45 -9.62 -8.99
C THR A 106 6.03 -8.42 -8.14
N PHE A 107 4.79 -7.95 -8.29
CA PHE A 107 4.26 -6.85 -7.47
C PHE A 107 4.26 -7.18 -5.96
N ILE A 108 3.87 -8.40 -5.59
CA ILE A 108 3.91 -8.83 -4.18
C ILE A 108 5.35 -9.00 -3.70
N ALA A 109 6.28 -9.44 -4.55
CA ALA A 109 7.70 -9.54 -4.18
C ALA A 109 8.29 -8.15 -3.90
N ASP A 110 8.01 -7.16 -4.74
CA ASP A 110 8.39 -5.76 -4.52
C ASP A 110 7.79 -5.22 -3.21
N LEU A 111 6.47 -5.41 -2.99
CA LEU A 111 5.85 -5.00 -1.73
C LEU A 111 6.52 -5.66 -0.52
N ARG A 112 6.91 -6.94 -0.60
CA ARG A 112 7.64 -7.64 0.46
C ARG A 112 9.00 -7.00 0.72
N GLU A 113 9.72 -6.60 -0.32
CA GLU A 113 10.99 -5.89 -0.21
C GLU A 113 10.81 -4.56 0.52
N GLN A 114 9.78 -3.78 0.20
CA GLN A 114 9.47 -2.54 0.91
C GLN A 114 9.21 -2.78 2.41
N PHE A 115 8.50 -3.85 2.79
CA PHE A 115 8.33 -4.21 4.21
C PHE A 115 9.63 -4.64 4.89
N LEU A 116 10.61 -5.18 4.16
CA LEU A 116 11.95 -5.48 4.69
C LEU A 116 12.77 -4.20 4.85
N LEU A 117 12.73 -3.30 3.87
CA LEU A 117 13.39 -2.00 3.91
C LEU A 117 12.88 -1.16 5.09
N TRP A 118 11.56 -1.09 5.29
CA TRP A 118 10.95 -0.41 6.44
C TRP A 118 11.57 -0.84 7.78
N ARG A 119 11.79 -2.16 7.97
CA ARG A 119 12.39 -2.69 9.21
C ARG A 119 13.85 -2.32 9.41
N SER A 120 14.53 -1.97 8.34
CA SER A 120 15.95 -1.57 8.36
C SER A 120 16.15 -0.07 8.49
N LEU A 121 15.07 0.72 8.42
CA LEU A 121 15.16 2.17 8.49
C LEU A 121 15.69 2.63 9.87
N PRO A 122 16.56 3.66 9.89
CA PRO A 122 16.96 4.28 11.14
C PRO A 122 15.76 4.97 11.82
N ALA A 123 15.82 5.12 13.14
CA ALA A 123 14.73 5.69 13.93
C ALA A 123 14.29 7.08 13.45
N GLU A 124 15.23 7.90 12.96
CA GLU A 124 14.94 9.23 12.39
C GLU A 124 14.06 9.14 11.14
N ALA A 125 14.34 8.19 10.23
CA ALA A 125 13.53 7.97 9.04
C ALA A 125 12.13 7.44 9.41
N VAL A 126 12.05 6.53 10.39
CA VAL A 126 10.76 6.04 10.91
C VAL A 126 9.93 7.19 11.48
N ALA A 127 10.54 8.08 12.27
CA ALA A 127 9.87 9.25 12.83
C ALA A 127 9.42 10.24 11.75
N HIS A 128 10.23 10.45 10.70
CA HIS A 128 9.85 11.25 9.55
C HIS A 128 8.57 10.73 8.89
N TYR A 129 8.50 9.43 8.58
CA TYR A 129 7.31 8.85 7.96
C TYR A 129 6.08 8.84 8.89
N GLN A 130 6.28 8.73 10.20
CA GLN A 130 5.18 8.87 11.17
C GLN A 130 4.58 10.28 11.13
N ALA A 131 5.40 11.33 11.11
CA ALA A 131 4.93 12.71 10.98
C ALA A 131 4.27 12.96 9.62
N GLU A 132 4.82 12.40 8.54
CA GLU A 132 4.24 12.54 7.20
C GLU A 132 2.86 11.88 7.09
N ALA A 133 2.67 10.71 7.74
CA ALA A 133 1.37 10.06 7.79
C ALA A 133 0.30 10.98 8.40
N GLU A 134 0.61 11.66 9.50
CA GLU A 134 -0.32 12.59 10.16
C GLU A 134 -0.73 13.73 9.23
N ARG A 135 0.21 14.27 8.43
CA ARG A 135 -0.06 15.31 7.43
C ARG A 135 -0.99 14.82 6.32
N LEU A 136 -0.63 13.71 5.69
CA LEU A 136 -1.38 13.14 4.56
C LEU A 136 -2.83 12.79 4.96
N ILE A 137 -3.03 12.30 6.19
CA ILE A 137 -4.36 12.00 6.72
C ILE A 137 -5.16 13.29 6.95
N GLY A 138 -4.53 14.33 7.52
CA GLY A 138 -5.18 15.63 7.70
C GLY A 138 -5.64 16.26 6.39
N GLU A 139 -4.85 16.12 5.33
CA GLU A 139 -5.20 16.58 3.98
C GLU A 139 -6.35 15.76 3.36
N ALA A 140 -6.32 14.42 3.52
CA ALA A 140 -7.38 13.54 3.03
C ALA A 140 -8.74 13.82 3.71
N ASP A 141 -8.73 14.03 5.03
CA ASP A 141 -9.93 14.37 5.81
C ASP A 141 -10.48 15.77 5.41
N GLY A 142 -9.60 16.74 5.10
CA GLY A 142 -9.99 18.09 4.68
C GLY A 142 -10.53 18.18 3.24
N GLY A 143 -9.99 17.38 2.32
CA GLY A 143 -10.44 17.34 0.92
C GLY A 143 -11.82 16.71 0.73
N GLN A 144 -12.27 15.87 1.67
CA GLN A 144 -13.55 15.18 1.60
C GLN A 144 -14.76 16.07 1.98
N HIS A 145 -14.51 17.26 2.52
CA HIS A 145 -15.53 18.27 2.86
C HIS A 145 -15.71 19.38 1.80
N ALA A 146 -14.91 19.38 0.73
CA ALA A 146 -14.87 20.44 -0.28
C ALA A 146 -15.50 20.06 -1.64
N GLY A 147 -16.22 18.93 -1.72
CA GLY A 147 -16.83 18.40 -2.96
C GLY A 147 -18.35 18.29 -2.90
#